data_AF-A0A1R3GVT4-F1
#
_entry.id   AF-A0A1R3GVT4-F1
#
_cell.length_a   1.000
_cell.length_b   1.000
_cell.length_c   1.000
_cell.angle_alpha   90.00
_cell.angle_beta   90.00
_cell.angle_gamma   90.00
#
_symmetry.space_group_name_H-M   'P 1'
#
loop_
_entity.id
_entity.type
_entity.pdbx_description
1 polymer ?
#
loop_
_entity_poly.entity_id
_entity_poly.type
_entity_poly.pdbx_seq_one_letter_code
_entity_poly.pdbx_strand_id
1 'polypeptide(L)' 'MAKFQERLNRSLVVCQDKFESAKLQQKPDTINELESCVNQSIDDNLKALPHLVGRLKNAFNIRD' A
#
# COMPACT_ATOMS: atom_id res chain seq x y z
N MET A 1 -12.85 -2.22 7.37
CA MET A 1 -11.55 -1.62 7.75
C MET A 1 -10.42 -2.65 7.90
N ALA A 2 -10.58 -3.76 8.64
CA ALA A 2 -9.50 -4.75 8.83
C ALA A 2 -8.83 -5.24 7.53
N LYS A 3 -9.61 -5.52 6.48
CA LYS A 3 -9.08 -5.94 5.16
C LYS A 3 -8.24 -4.89 4.45
N PHE A 4 -8.52 -3.60 4.67
CA PHE A 4 -7.73 -2.50 4.10
C PHE A 4 -6.38 -2.40 4.79
N GLN A 5 -6.39 -2.40 6.13
CA GLN A 5 -5.19 -2.41 6.94
C GLN A 5 -4.31 -3.63 6.66
N GLU A 6 -4.91 -4.82 6.53
CA GLU A 6 -4.18 -6.05 6.17
C GLU A 6 -3.49 -5.92 4.82
N ARG A 7 -4.19 -5.39 3.80
CA ARG A 7 -3.61 -5.19 2.46
C ARG A 7 -2.43 -4.23 2.48
N LEU A 8 -2.56 -3.09 3.15
CA LEU A 8 -1.47 -2.14 3.29
C LEU A 8 -0.26 -2.78 3.99
N ASN A 9 -0.49 -3.48 5.11
CA ASN A 9 0.59 -4.18 5.82
C ASN A 9 1.29 -5.22 4.94
N ARG A 10 0.54 -6.02 4.16
CA ARG A 10 1.13 -6.97 3.21
C ARG A 10 2.00 -6.28 2.16
N SER A 11 1.54 -5.16 1.60
CA SER A 11 2.31 -4.39 0.63
C SER A 11 3.63 -3.87 1.23
N LEU A 12 3.61 -3.39 2.47
CA LEU A 12 4.82 -2.91 3.14
C LEU A 12 5.83 -4.02 3.41
N VAL A 13 5.38 -5.23 3.79
CA VAL A 13 6.25 -6.40 3.94
C VAL A 13 6.94 -6.76 2.62
N VAL A 14 6.22 -6.66 1.49
CA VAL A 14 6.82 -6.88 0.15
C VAL A 14 7.88 -5.82 -0.16
N CYS A 15 7.65 -4.56 0.19
CA CYS A 15 8.66 -3.51 -0.01
C CYS A 15 9.92 -3.76 0.83
N GLN A 16 9.76 -4.23 2.07
CA GLN A 16 10.87 -4.62 2.92
C GLN A 16 11.67 -5.79 2.32
N ASP A 17 10.99 -6.87 1.91
CA ASP A 17 11.65 -8.04 1.29
C ASP A 17 12.43 -7.67 0.03
N LYS A 18 11.86 -6.78 -0.81
CA LYS A 18 12.54 -6.24 -1.99
C LYS A 18 13.81 -5.48 -1.61
N PHE A 19 13.75 -4.62 -0.59
CA PHE A 19 14.90 -3.87 -0.11
C PHE A 19 16.00 -4.80 0.43
N GLU A 20 15.63 -5.77 1.27
CA GLU A 20 16.58 -6.74 1.83
C GLU A 20 17.24 -7.57 0.72
N SER A 21 16.45 -8.03 -0.25
CA SER A 21 16.94 -8.74 -1.43
C SER A 21 17.89 -7.91 -2.30
N ALA A 22 17.58 -6.63 -2.51
CA ALA A 22 18.42 -5.71 -3.28
C ALA A 22 19.73 -5.38 -2.54
N LYS A 23 19.66 -5.27 -1.20
CA LYS A 23 20.83 -5.07 -0.34
C LYS A 23 21.78 -6.27 -0.39
N LEU A 24 21.25 -7.51 -0.33
CA LEU A 24 22.05 -8.73 -0.49
C LEU A 24 22.75 -8.81 -1.85
N GLN A 25 22.11 -8.29 -2.89
CA GLN A 25 22.67 -8.20 -4.25
C GLN A 25 23.62 -7.01 -4.45
N GLN A 26 23.88 -6.20 -3.40
CA GLN A 26 24.72 -4.99 -3.47
C GLN A 26 24.29 -4.04 -4.60
N LYS A 27 22.99 -3.97 -4.89
CA LYS A 27 22.48 -3.04 -5.90
C LYS A 27 22.70 -1.60 -5.43
N PRO A 28 23.10 -0.68 -6.31
CA PRO A 28 23.03 0.74 -5.99
C PRO A 28 21.57 1.16 -5.83
N ASP A 29 21.33 2.28 -5.16
CA ASP A 29 20.02 2.95 -5.13
C ASP A 29 18.88 2.20 -4.42
N THR A 30 19.20 1.17 -3.61
CA THR A 30 18.19 0.35 -2.90
C THR A 30 17.23 1.14 -2.02
N ILE A 31 17.67 2.27 -1.45
CA ILE A 31 16.82 3.16 -0.64
C ILE A 31 15.76 3.84 -1.49
N ASN A 32 16.09 4.28 -2.70
CA ASN A 32 15.13 4.89 -3.63
C ASN A 32 14.13 3.85 -4.14
N GLU A 33 14.57 2.62 -4.40
CA GLU A 33 13.64 1.52 -4.73
C GLU A 33 12.66 1.23 -3.58
N LEU A 34 13.13 1.25 -2.33
CA LEU A 34 12.27 1.12 -1.15
C LEU A 34 11.27 2.27 -1.07
N GLU A 35 11.74 3.51 -1.20
CA GLU A 35 10.89 4.70 -1.16
C GLU A 35 9.82 4.65 -2.27
N SER A 36 10.21 4.30 -3.49
CA SER A 36 9.30 4.12 -4.62
C SER A 36 8.25 3.04 -4.34
N CYS A 37 8.65 1.90 -3.78
CA CYS A 37 7.72 0.83 -3.42
C CYS A 37 6.71 1.26 -2.36
N VAL A 38 7.17 1.98 -1.33
CA VAL A 38 6.31 2.50 -0.26
C VAL A 38 5.35 3.55 -0.82
N ASN A 39 5.83 4.49 -1.63
CA ASN A 39 5.01 5.51 -2.28
C ASN A 39 3.93 4.88 -3.16
N GLN A 40 4.28 3.89 -3.97
CA GLN A 40 3.32 3.15 -4.79
C GLN A 40 2.27 2.43 -3.92
N SER A 41 2.71 1.78 -2.85
CA SER A 41 1.80 1.09 -1.91
C SER A 41 0.83 2.06 -1.25
N ILE A 42 1.28 3.26 -0.87
CA ILE A 42 0.41 4.30 -0.31
C ILE A 42 -0.59 4.78 -1.37
N ASP A 43 -0.12 5.12 -2.57
CA ASP A 43 -0.97 5.63 -3.65
C ASP A 43 -2.08 4.65 -4.04
N ASP A 44 -1.75 3.35 -4.17
CA ASP A 44 -2.74 2.31 -4.46
C ASP A 44 -3.79 2.18 -3.36
N ASN A 45 -3.39 2.34 -2.10
CA ASN A 45 -4.32 2.32 -0.97
C ASN A 45 -5.18 3.59 -0.91
N LEU A 46 -4.62 4.76 -1.21
CA LEU A 46 -5.37 6.02 -1.30
C LEU A 46 -6.42 5.95 -2.41
N LYS A 47 -6.07 5.41 -3.58
CA LYS A 47 -7.01 5.17 -4.69
C LYS A 47 -8.15 4.21 -4.31
N ALA A 48 -7.91 3.31 -3.35
CA ALA A 48 -8.95 2.41 -2.84
C ALA A 48 -9.92 3.07 -1.82
N LEU A 49 -9.53 4.18 -1.17
CA LEU A 49 -10.34 4.83 -0.15
C LEU A 49 -11.69 5.33 -0.67
N PRO A 50 -11.81 6.03 -1.82
CA PRO A 50 -13.11 6.44 -2.37
C PRO A 50 -14.07 5.26 -2.58
N HIS A 51 -13.55 4.12 -3.03
CA HIS A 51 -14.36 2.91 -3.21
C HIS A 51 -14.85 2.34 -1.87
N LEU A 52 -14.00 2.38 -0.83
CA LEU A 52 -14.38 1.97 0.52
C LEU A 52 -15.45 2.90 1.09
N VAL A 53 -15.27 4.22 0.94
CA VAL A 53 -16.25 5.23 1.35
C VAL A 53 -17.57 5.01 0.62
N GLY A 54 -17.57 4.78 -0.69
CA GLY A 54 -18.77 4.48 -1.46
C GLY A 54 -19.51 3.24 -0.96
N ARG A 55 -18.79 2.15 -0.63
CA ARG A 55 -19.39 0.96 -0.03
C ARG A 55 -19.99 1.24 1.34
N LEU A 56 -19.34 2.06 2.17
CA LEU A 56 -19.87 2.45 3.48
C LEU A 56 -21.13 3.32 3.32
N LYS A 57 -21.09 4.33 2.45
CA LYS A 57 -22.26 5.16 2.15
C LYS A 57 -23.46 4.30 1.72
N ASN A 58 -23.25 3.35 0.82
CA ASN A 58 -24.30 2.42 0.37
C ASN A 58 -24.82 1.53 1.51
N ALA A 59 -23.94 0.97 2.34
CA ALA A 59 -24.33 0.12 3.46
C ALA A 59 -25.18 0.87 4.51
N PHE A 60 -24.95 2.18 4.66
CA PHE A 60 -25.67 3.03 5.61
C PHE A 60 -26.74 3.92 4.95
N ASN A 61 -27.04 3.74 3.65
CA ASN A 61 -27.96 4.59 2.89
C ASN A 61 -27.66 6.10 2.97
N ILE A 62 -26.39 6.48 3.10
CA ILE A 62 -25.96 7.88 3.12
C ILE A 62 -25.92 8.39 1.68
N ARG A 63 -26.64 9.47 1.39
CA ARG A 63 -26.62 10.15 0.09
C ARG A 63 -25.49 11.18 0.07
N ASP A 64 -24.91 11.40 -1.11
CA ASP A 64 -23.86 12.40 -1.34
C ASP A 64 -24.41 13.82 -1.25
#